data_AF-A0A536GPE2-F1
#
_entry.id   AF-A0A536GPE2-F1
#
_cell.length_a   1.000
_cell.length_b   1.000
_cell.length_c   1.000
_cell.angle_alpha   90.00
_cell.angle_beta   90.00
_cell.angle_gamma   90.00
#
_symmetry.space_group_name_H-M   'P 1'
#
loop_
_entity.id
_entity.type
_entity.pdbx_description
1 polymer ?
#
loop_
_entity_poly.entity_id
_entity_poly.type
_entity_poly.pdbx_seq_one_letter_code
_entity_poly.pdbx_strand_id
1 'polypeptide(L)' 'MRELLYLSREDVERLLDVDAMLEALANALIAFSSGITVVPPRVAVRVPDAGLLGSMPGYVPGVALEVKLVSV' A
#
# COMPACT_ATOMS: atom_id res chain seq x y z
N MET A 1 17.62 7.84 -15.97
CA MET A 1 16.90 7.03 -14.95
C MET A 1 16.54 7.95 -13.81
N ARG A 2 15.33 7.86 -13.26
CA ARG A 2 15.05 8.52 -11.98
C ARG A 2 15.76 7.71 -10.89
N GLU A 3 16.43 8.39 -9.97
CA GLU A 3 16.99 7.75 -8.79
C GLU A 3 15.86 7.21 -7.90
N LEU A 4 16.13 6.12 -7.20
CA LEU A 4 15.19 5.56 -6.23
C LEU A 4 15.16 6.49 -5.01
N LEU A 5 13.99 7.05 -4.69
CA LEU A 5 13.78 7.78 -3.46
C LEU A 5 13.52 6.79 -2.32
N TYR A 6 14.33 6.86 -1.27
CA TYR A 6 14.13 6.12 -0.04
C TYR A 6 13.59 7.07 1.03
N LEU A 7 12.45 6.72 1.64
CA LEU A 7 11.85 7.45 2.77
C LEU A 7 11.93 6.57 4.01
N SER A 8 12.58 7.09 5.06
CA SER A 8 12.62 6.43 6.35
C SER A 8 11.27 6.53 7.08
N ARG A 9 11.13 5.83 8.21
CA ARG A 9 9.97 6.02 9.10
C ARG A 9 9.80 7.48 9.51
N GLU A 10 10.88 8.15 9.89
CA GLU A 10 10.84 9.55 10.33
C GLU A 10 10.41 10.49 9.20
N ASP A 11 10.87 10.22 7.96
CA ASP A 11 10.43 10.99 6.80
C ASP A 11 8.93 10.84 6.56
N VAL A 12 8.41 9.61 6.63
CA VAL A 12 6.98 9.35 6.45
C VAL A 12 6.17 10.01 7.57
N GLU A 13 6.58 9.88 8.84
CA GLU A 13 5.90 10.52 9.97
C GLU A 13 5.86 12.05 9.86
N ARG A 14 6.94 12.65 9.33
CA ARG A 14 7.03 14.10 9.11
C ARG A 14 6.21 14.58 7.91
N LEU A 15 6.08 13.75 6.86
CA LEU A 15 5.44 14.12 5.60
C LEU A 15 3.96 13.73 5.52
N LEU A 16 3.51 12.76 6.32
CA LEU A 16 2.15 12.25 6.26
C LEU A 16 1.17 13.24 6.91
N ASP A 17 0.37 13.89 6.06
CA ASP A 17 -0.82 14.61 6.48
C ASP A 17 -1.98 13.62 6.67
N VAL A 18 -2.43 13.47 7.91
CA VAL A 18 -3.48 12.50 8.28
C VAL A 18 -4.83 12.89 7.68
N ASP A 19 -5.17 14.17 7.63
CA ASP A 19 -6.47 14.62 7.11
C ASP A 19 -6.53 14.41 5.60
N ALA A 20 -5.45 14.77 4.89
CA ALA A 20 -5.33 14.50 3.45
C ALA A 20 -5.34 13.00 3.14
N MET A 21 -4.73 12.17 4.00
CA MET A 21 -4.75 10.72 3.86
C MET A 21 -6.17 10.16 3.97
N LEU A 22 -7.00 10.65 4.90
CA LEU A 22 -8.37 10.17 5.07
C LEU A 22 -9.23 10.46 3.82
N GLU A 23 -9.10 11.65 3.24
CA GLU A 23 -9.77 12.00 1.98
C GLU A 23 -9.29 11.12 0.81
N ALA A 24 -7.98 10.89 0.71
CA ALA A 24 -7.42 9.99 -0.30
C ALA A 24 -7.93 8.54 -0.14
N LEU A 25 -8.04 8.05 1.10
CA LEU A 25 -8.57 6.73 1.42
C LEU A 25 -10.05 6.61 1.04
N ALA A 26 -10.88 7.62 1.34
CA ALA A 26 -12.28 7.64 0.96
C ALA A 26 -12.46 7.49 -0.56
N ASN A 27 -11.71 8.28 -1.34
CA ASN A 27 -11.72 8.22 -2.80
C ASN A 27 -11.24 6.85 -3.33
N ALA A 28 -10.17 6.30 -2.75
CA ALA A 28 -9.66 4.99 -3.14
C ALA A 28 -10.65 3.86 -2.84
N LEU A 29 -11.35 3.91 -1.71
CA LEU A 29 -12.39 2.93 -1.35
C LEU A 29 -13.60 3.03 -2.28
N ILE A 30 -14.03 4.24 -2.67
CA ILE A 30 -15.08 4.43 -3.69
C ILE A 30 -14.67 3.77 -5.01
N ALA A 31 -13.44 4.03 -5.48
CA ALA A 31 -12.93 3.43 -6.72
C ALA A 31 -12.83 1.89 -6.64
N PHE A 32 -12.41 1.37 -5.49
CA PHE A 32 -12.38 -0.07 -5.24
C PHE A 32 -13.78 -0.68 -5.31
N SER A 33 -14.75 -0.08 -4.62
CA SER A 33 -16.15 -0.52 -4.62
C SER A 33 -16.83 -0.38 -5.98
N SER A 34 -16.39 0.54 -6.84
CA SER A 34 -16.89 0.66 -8.21
C SER A 34 -16.28 -0.35 -9.19
N GLY A 35 -15.32 -1.18 -8.74
CA GLY A 35 -14.73 -2.26 -9.53
C GLY A 35 -13.70 -1.81 -10.58
N ILE A 36 -13.16 -0.58 -10.49
CA ILE A 36 -12.21 -0.05 -11.48
C ILE A 36 -10.74 -0.22 -11.07
N THR A 37 -10.49 -0.80 -9.90
CA THR A 37 -9.14 -1.04 -9.35
C THR A 37 -8.68 -2.47 -9.62
N VAL A 38 -7.36 -2.70 -9.63
CA VAL A 38 -6.78 -4.05 -9.67
C VAL A 38 -6.12 -4.31 -8.31
N VAL A 39 -6.82 -5.03 -7.43
CA VAL A 39 -6.36 -5.35 -6.07
C VAL A 39 -6.61 -6.84 -5.79
N PRO A 40 -5.66 -7.73 -6.09
CA PRO A 40 -5.83 -9.15 -5.81
C PRO A 40 -5.85 -9.42 -4.30
N PRO A 41 -6.41 -10.56 -3.85
CA PRO A 41 -6.27 -11.00 -2.47
C PRO A 41 -4.81 -11.08 -2.03
N ARG A 42 -4.54 -10.78 -0.77
CA ARG A 42 -3.20 -10.92 -0.17
C ARG A 42 -2.67 -12.33 -0.40
N VAL A 43 -1.44 -12.43 -0.88
CA VAL A 43 -0.66 -13.68 -0.91
C VAL A 43 0.36 -13.64 0.21
N ALA A 44 0.65 -14.78 0.84
CA ALA A 44 1.64 -14.85 1.91
C ALA A 44 2.44 -16.16 1.86
N VAL A 45 3.73 -16.05 2.20
CA VAL A 45 4.59 -17.18 2.55
C VAL A 45 4.53 -17.36 4.05
N ARG A 46 4.21 -18.57 4.53
CA ARG A 46 4.26 -18.92 5.96
C ARG A 46 5.54 -19.70 6.24
N VAL A 47 6.31 -19.25 7.22
CA VAL A 47 7.52 -19.93 7.70
C VAL A 47 7.17 -20.60 9.03
N PRO A 48 7.23 -21.95 9.12
CA PRO A 48 7.01 -22.65 10.38
C PRO A 48 7.85 -22.06 11.50
N ASP A 49 7.23 -21.83 12.66
CA ASP A 49 7.86 -21.30 13.88
C ASP A 49 8.49 -19.89 13.78
N ALA A 50 8.38 -19.19 12.64
CA ALA A 50 8.98 -17.86 12.43
C ALA A 50 7.99 -16.78 12.00
N GLY A 51 6.83 -17.13 11.44
CA GLY A 51 5.77 -16.18 11.10
C GLY A 51 5.37 -16.18 9.62
N LEU A 52 5.01 -15.02 9.08
CA LEU A 52 4.63 -14.87 7.67
C LEU A 52 5.25 -13.65 6.99
N LEU A 53 5.43 -13.72 5.67
CA LEU A 53 5.67 -12.58 4.79
C LEU A 53 4.49 -12.45 3.83
N GLY A 54 3.72 -11.37 3.97
CA GLY A 54 2.59 -11.03 3.12
C GLY A 54 2.95 -10.02 2.04
N SER A 55 2.39 -10.21 0.83
CA SER A 55 2.44 -9.28 -0.29
C SER A 55 1.03 -8.75 -0.59
N MET A 56 0.92 -7.43 -0.72
CA MET A 56 -0.32 -6.72 -0.97
C MET A 56 -0.14 -5.74 -2.14
N PRO A 57 -0.06 -6.22 -3.40
CA PRO A 57 0.02 -5.34 -4.56
C PRO A 57 -1.35 -4.70 -4.86
N GLY A 58 -1.34 -3.48 -5.40
CA GLY A 58 -2.56 -2.79 -5.80
C GLY A 58 -2.33 -1.72 -6.87
N TYR A 59 -3.30 -1.58 -7.77
CA TYR A 59 -3.40 -0.47 -8.72
C TYR A 59 -4.75 0.23 -8.57
N VAL A 60 -4.68 1.54 -8.36
CA VAL A 60 -5.85 2.43 -8.33
C VAL A 60 -5.64 3.51 -9.40
N PRO A 61 -6.50 3.57 -10.45
CA PRO A 61 -6.37 4.53 -11.53
C PRO A 61 -6.30 5.98 -11.01
N GLY A 62 -5.34 6.75 -11.51
CA GLY A 62 -5.15 8.16 -11.10
C GLY A 62 -4.55 8.35 -9.70
N VAL A 63 -4.27 7.27 -8.96
CA VAL A 63 -3.69 7.32 -7.62
C VAL A 63 -2.29 6.69 -7.61
N ALA A 64 -2.17 5.36 -7.73
CA ALA A 64 -0.88 4.68 -7.63
C ALA A 64 -0.89 3.24 -8.16
N LEU A 65 0.32 2.74 -8.48
CA LEU A 65 0.68 1.32 -8.55
C LEU A 65 1.71 1.07 -7.44
N GLU A 66 1.40 0.21 -6.47
CA GLU A 66 2.22 0.00 -5.28
C GLU A 66 2.15 -1.47 -4.80
N VAL A 67 3.12 -1.87 -3.98
CA VAL A 67 3.08 -3.13 -3.24
C VAL A 67 3.59 -2.96 -1.81
N LYS A 68 2.75 -3.35 -0.84
CA LYS A 68 3.17 -3.48 0.55
C LYS A 68 3.67 -4.90 0.83
N LEU A 69 4.89 -4.99 1.35
CA LEU A 69 5.47 -6.20 1.94
C LEU A 69 5.45 -6.08 3.46
N VAL A 70 4.83 -7.03 4.15
CA VAL A 70 4.66 -6.99 5.62
C VAL A 70 4.95 -8.35 6.23
N SER A 71 5.67 -8.36 7.36
CA SER A 71 5.91 -9.57 8.16
C SER A 71 5.37 -9.45 9.57
N VAL A 72 4.89 -10.57 10.13
CA VAL A 72 4.44 -10.73 11.52
C VAL A 72 4.84 -12.10 12.06
#